data_AF-Q1LLP0-F1
#
_entry.id   AF-Q1LLP0-F1
#
_cell.length_a   1.000
_cell.length_b   1.000
_cell.length_c   1.000
_cell.angle_alpha   90.00
_cell.angle_beta   90.00
_cell.angle_gamma   90.00
#
_symmetry.space_group_name_H-M   'P 1'
#
loop_
_entity.id
_entity.type
_entity.pdbx_description
1 polymer ?
#
loop_
_entity_poly.entity_id
_entity_poly.type
_entity_poly.pdbx_seq_one_letter_code
_entity_poly.pdbx_strand_id
1 'polypeptide(L)'
;MTNKSRTSPRARYAAVALLAATALSACGGGGGGDGYQSSQPVTTSGAPSTPEPSPPKPTNVMTPACSNCGAVDADTYAGTGVGVWKGINATADTVDMPIRISGLKGQDVTLVFTNHTGIARTMPNISLTTSQMPSIVASALRWDNDTQETKRRISDFNREGWVALAGKRGSTPYHSATSEPTPAAVHDVRTWYHSDNSERSAMLVRQLKASDGTTINFWVEGSENDASKVSPDIVARLADSFASEGKIYDMLKSVGGPFWGPHAYFDVIPATGQPIDIVILNFDHNDQPFGGIGYFYGRNAIKKAAKTNPFSNESVSLYLDAETLYLGGEDGMRTMLLTMAHEAVHAQNFYRRGMLMGPKYSFDEWLEEASAMMMEDLASLSIDANYNAIRDVRFRDYIGYKAGSYNCSLTTWTPFAASCDSYSVSGSLGGFLNRQLGLDFYKNLLTDTSSNSVAVLDSAIRSVQPESSLGEQLRRFGATSGALMKSPSPAGFGFPERQDGPFTLPLIDPQALLPVRTLTQSIPATLEAYANLPVVRSAVSGTYSETVKVPAGSTLSVVIQ
;
A
#
# COMPACT_ATOMS: atom_id res chain seq x y z
N MET A 1 -18.61 -0.95 -58.05
CA MET A 1 -18.81 0.48 -58.37
C MET A 1 -19.60 1.07 -57.21
N THR A 2 -19.15 1.99 -56.37
CA THR A 2 -18.07 2.98 -56.44
C THR A 2 -17.65 3.34 -55.01
N ASN A 3 -16.34 3.38 -54.78
CA ASN A 3 -15.66 3.92 -53.60
C ASN A 3 -16.16 5.32 -53.21
N LYS A 4 -16.13 5.65 -51.91
CA LYS A 4 -15.57 6.93 -51.46
C LYS A 4 -15.08 6.90 -50.00
N SER A 5 -13.89 7.47 -49.88
CA SER A 5 -12.89 7.46 -48.82
C SER A 5 -13.31 8.14 -47.50
N ARG A 6 -12.72 7.64 -46.41
CA ARG A 6 -12.49 8.34 -45.14
C ARG A 6 -11.70 9.64 -45.37
N THR A 7 -12.05 10.70 -44.65
CA THR A 7 -11.14 11.79 -44.27
C THR A 7 -11.50 12.33 -42.88
N SER A 8 -10.50 12.40 -42.01
CA SER A 8 -10.48 13.08 -40.71
C SER A 8 -10.27 14.59 -40.90
N PRO A 9 -10.70 15.44 -39.95
CA PRO A 9 -10.08 16.73 -39.75
C PRO A 9 -9.49 16.86 -38.34
N ARG A 10 -8.15 16.84 -38.27
CA ARG A 10 -7.38 17.63 -37.28
C ARG A 10 -7.18 19.03 -37.87
N ALA A 11 -7.56 20.07 -37.12
CA ALA A 11 -7.15 21.46 -37.34
C ALA A 11 -6.82 22.06 -35.95
N ARG A 12 -5.54 22.31 -35.64
CA ARG A 12 -4.71 23.49 -35.98
C ARG A 12 -4.88 24.62 -34.97
N TYR A 13 -3.91 24.78 -34.07
CA TYR A 13 -3.32 26.09 -33.77
C TYR A 13 -1.83 25.89 -33.47
N ALA A 14 -0.99 26.54 -34.27
CA ALA A 14 0.43 26.72 -34.06
C ALA A 14 0.84 28.08 -34.63
N ALA A 15 1.96 28.57 -34.09
CA ALA A 15 2.72 29.79 -34.39
C ALA A 15 2.29 31.00 -33.52
N VAL A 16 3.20 31.75 -32.89
CA VAL A 16 4.54 32.15 -33.36
C VAL A 16 5.53 32.30 -32.19
N ALA A 17 6.79 31.93 -32.43
CA ALA A 17 7.97 32.24 -31.62
C ALA A 17 8.76 33.40 -32.24
N LEU A 18 9.52 34.17 -31.43
CA LEU A 18 10.86 34.74 -31.73
C LEU A 18 11.32 35.52 -30.47
N LEU A 19 12.35 35.07 -29.75
CA LEU A 19 13.79 35.39 -29.88
C LEU A 19 14.18 36.85 -29.56
N ALA A 20 14.92 37.06 -28.46
CA ALA A 20 16.30 37.58 -28.46
C ALA A 20 16.78 37.94 -27.04
N ALA A 21 18.00 37.49 -26.70
CA ALA A 21 18.79 37.94 -25.56
C ALA A 21 19.74 39.07 -25.99
N THR A 22 20.05 40.03 -25.09
CA THR A 22 21.41 40.39 -24.59
C THR A 22 21.42 41.75 -23.88
N ALA A 23 21.88 41.70 -22.62
CA ALA A 23 22.89 42.52 -21.94
C ALA A 23 22.98 44.07 -22.04
N LEU A 24 23.24 44.64 -20.85
CA LEU A 24 24.15 45.75 -20.47
C LEU A 24 23.58 47.11 -20.02
N SER A 25 24.03 47.44 -18.80
CA SER A 25 24.46 48.74 -18.25
C SER A 25 23.43 49.84 -17.92
N ALA A 26 23.36 50.08 -16.60
CA ALA A 26 23.54 51.35 -15.90
C ALA A 26 22.59 52.54 -16.15
N CYS A 27 21.94 52.97 -15.07
CA CYS A 27 21.74 54.38 -14.76
C CYS A 27 22.08 54.61 -13.29
N GLY A 28 22.97 55.57 -13.04
CA GLY A 28 23.39 56.00 -11.72
C GLY A 28 22.71 57.29 -11.25
N GLY A 29 23.11 57.71 -10.06
CA GLY A 29 22.89 59.00 -9.41
C GLY A 29 23.05 58.80 -7.90
N GLY A 30 23.94 59.44 -7.14
CA GLY A 30 24.81 60.59 -7.38
C GLY A 30 24.69 61.54 -6.18
N GLY A 31 25.79 61.80 -5.47
CA GLY A 31 25.96 63.03 -4.66
C GLY A 31 26.52 62.88 -3.24
N GLY A 32 27.69 63.50 -3.00
CA GLY A 32 28.11 64.00 -1.68
C GLY A 32 29.50 63.57 -1.24
N GLY A 33 30.52 64.37 -1.57
CA GLY A 33 31.93 64.14 -1.22
C GLY A 33 32.43 64.94 -0.01
N ASP A 34 33.75 64.99 0.07
CA ASP A 34 34.66 65.66 1.03
C ASP A 34 35.07 64.76 2.22
N GLY A 35 36.34 64.50 2.53
CA GLY A 35 37.62 64.95 1.98
C GLY A 35 38.73 64.48 2.93
N TYR A 36 39.80 63.93 2.36
CA TYR A 36 41.19 63.79 2.85
C TYR A 36 41.51 63.86 4.37
N GLN A 37 42.17 62.82 4.90
CA GLN A 37 43.64 62.80 5.08
C GLN A 37 44.11 61.53 5.81
N SER A 38 45.22 60.98 5.33
CA SER A 38 45.95 59.90 5.97
C SER A 38 46.54 60.35 7.32
N SER A 39 46.36 59.51 8.34
CA SER A 39 47.32 59.41 9.44
C SER A 39 47.31 57.99 9.99
N GLN A 40 48.46 57.33 9.97
CA GLN A 40 48.69 56.17 10.82
C GLN A 40 48.63 56.62 12.29
N PRO A 41 48.18 55.74 13.19
CA PRO A 41 48.91 55.65 14.45
C PRO A 41 49.12 54.21 14.96
N VAL A 42 50.39 53.96 15.31
CA VAL A 42 50.88 53.47 16.60
C VAL A 42 50.30 52.15 17.13
N THR A 43 51.20 51.15 17.18
CA THR A 43 51.12 49.97 18.04
C THR A 43 51.03 50.36 19.52
N THR A 44 49.88 50.12 20.15
CA THR A 44 49.73 50.05 21.60
C THR A 44 49.40 48.62 22.01
N SER A 45 50.22 48.07 22.91
CA SER A 45 50.03 46.78 23.55
C SER A 45 48.79 46.81 24.45
N GLY A 46 47.68 46.22 23.99
CA GLY A 46 46.46 46.01 24.77
C GLY A 46 46.49 44.69 25.55
N ALA A 47 46.04 44.75 26.81
CA ALA A 47 45.93 43.65 27.77
C ALA A 47 45.14 42.43 27.25
N PRO A 48 45.37 41.23 27.81
CA PRO A 48 44.71 40.00 27.35
C PRO A 48 43.18 40.10 27.49
N SER A 49 42.49 39.96 26.36
CA SER A 49 41.04 39.81 26.32
C SER A 49 40.65 38.43 26.87
N THR A 50 39.88 38.43 27.94
CA THR A 50 39.18 37.26 28.47
C THR A 50 38.39 36.59 27.34
N PRO A 51 38.49 35.26 27.12
CA PRO A 51 37.70 34.60 26.09
C PRO A 51 36.22 34.75 26.40
N GLU A 52 35.46 35.26 25.42
CA GLU A 52 34.01 35.23 25.42
C GLU A 52 33.55 33.77 25.61
N PRO A 53 32.61 33.47 26.53
CA PRO A 53 32.17 32.10 26.75
C PRO A 53 31.61 31.55 25.44
N SER A 54 32.16 30.42 24.99
CA SER A 54 31.67 29.73 23.81
C SER A 54 30.15 29.53 23.94
N PRO A 55 29.36 29.76 22.86
CA PRO A 55 27.93 29.52 22.88
C PRO A 55 27.65 28.14 23.48
N PRO A 56 26.66 27.98 24.36
CA PRO A 56 26.33 26.68 24.92
C PRO A 56 26.16 25.70 23.76
N LYS A 57 26.92 24.61 23.81
CA LYS A 57 26.88 23.55 22.80
C LYS A 57 25.40 23.17 22.59
N PRO A 58 24.89 23.14 21.34
CA PRO A 58 23.51 22.74 21.08
C PRO A 58 23.26 21.41 21.76
N THR A 59 22.31 21.40 22.70
CA THR A 59 21.94 20.18 23.42
C THR A 59 21.23 19.28 22.42
N ASN A 60 21.77 18.08 22.19
CA ASN A 60 21.15 17.12 21.30
C ASN A 60 19.75 16.79 21.82
N VAL A 61 18.74 16.97 20.98
CA VAL A 61 17.33 16.77 21.34
C VAL A 61 16.84 15.36 21.02
N MET A 62 17.74 14.51 20.53
CA MET A 62 17.45 13.14 20.12
C MET A 62 17.49 12.19 21.32
N THR A 63 16.62 11.18 21.30
CA THR A 63 16.59 10.11 22.31
C THR A 63 16.74 8.75 21.63
N PRO A 64 17.48 7.78 22.23
CA PRO A 64 17.49 6.41 21.72
C PRO A 64 16.07 5.86 21.60
N ALA A 65 15.79 5.24 20.46
CA ALA A 65 14.47 4.69 20.12
C ALA A 65 14.46 3.15 20.07
N CYS A 66 15.58 2.52 20.39
CA CYS A 66 15.74 1.07 20.50
C CYS A 66 16.48 0.70 21.78
N SER A 67 16.36 -0.56 22.19
CA SER A 67 17.12 -1.15 23.29
C SER A 67 18.04 -2.24 22.74
N ASN A 68 19.16 -2.49 23.44
CA ASN A 68 20.17 -3.48 23.05
C ASN A 68 20.62 -3.34 21.59
N CYS A 69 20.81 -2.09 21.15
CA CYS A 69 21.08 -1.73 19.77
C CYS A 69 22.33 -0.82 19.72
N GLY A 70 22.70 -0.36 18.53
CA GLY A 70 23.87 0.52 18.34
C GLY A 70 23.72 1.91 18.97
N ALA A 71 22.53 2.34 19.37
CA ALA A 71 22.30 3.62 20.06
C ALA A 71 22.55 3.47 21.57
N VAL A 72 23.69 3.96 22.06
CA VAL A 72 24.11 3.83 23.47
C VAL A 72 23.38 4.84 24.35
N ASP A 73 23.37 6.10 23.92
CA ASP A 73 22.68 7.23 24.55
C ASP A 73 22.31 8.26 23.49
N ALA A 74 21.86 9.46 23.87
CA ALA A 74 21.48 10.51 22.94
C ALA A 74 22.58 10.89 21.94
N ASP A 75 23.86 10.80 22.33
CA ASP A 75 25.02 11.37 21.64
C ASP A 75 26.03 10.33 21.13
N THR A 76 25.80 9.04 21.39
CA THR A 76 26.83 8.01 21.19
C THR A 76 26.30 6.79 20.42
N TYR A 77 26.94 6.50 19.29
CA TYR A 77 26.81 5.25 18.57
C TYR A 77 27.89 4.25 19.02
N ALA A 78 27.52 3.00 19.22
CA ALA A 78 28.42 1.93 19.68
C ALA A 78 29.53 1.58 18.67
N GLY A 79 29.43 2.06 17.43
CA GLY A 79 30.34 1.74 16.33
C GLY A 79 30.00 0.44 15.59
N THR A 80 28.97 -0.29 16.03
CA THR A 80 28.48 -1.54 15.42
C THR A 80 26.97 -1.69 15.60
N GLY A 81 26.34 -2.52 14.76
CA GLY A 81 24.90 -2.79 14.82
C GLY A 81 24.05 -1.66 14.25
N VAL A 82 22.74 -1.70 14.47
CA VAL A 82 21.83 -0.62 14.06
C VAL A 82 21.55 0.27 15.25
N GLY A 83 21.89 1.56 15.16
CA GLY A 83 21.45 2.58 16.11
C GLY A 83 20.22 3.33 15.60
N VAL A 84 19.23 3.54 16.45
CA VAL A 84 18.03 4.33 16.11
C VAL A 84 17.78 5.38 17.19
N TRP A 85 17.63 6.63 16.77
CA TRP A 85 17.22 7.74 17.62
C TRP A 85 15.95 8.39 17.08
N LYS A 86 15.21 9.07 17.95
CA LYS A 86 14.02 9.85 17.59
C LYS A 86 14.03 11.25 18.20
N GLY A 87 13.51 12.21 17.45
CA GLY A 87 13.18 13.56 17.88
C GLY A 87 11.76 13.90 17.42
N ILE A 88 10.86 14.18 18.37
CA ILE A 88 9.43 14.38 18.11
C ILE A 88 9.13 15.88 18.12
N ASN A 89 8.57 16.41 17.02
CA ASN A 89 8.02 17.75 17.00
C ASN A 89 6.52 17.69 17.28
N ALA A 90 6.15 17.80 18.55
CA ALA A 90 4.75 17.86 18.98
C ALA A 90 4.15 19.28 18.92
N THR A 91 4.90 20.28 18.45
CA THR A 91 4.45 21.68 18.39
C THR A 91 3.66 21.96 17.10
N ALA A 92 3.05 23.14 17.03
CA ALA A 92 2.32 23.61 15.86
C ALA A 92 3.23 24.20 14.76
N ASP A 93 4.51 24.46 15.07
CA ASP A 93 5.47 25.11 14.18
C ASP A 93 6.62 24.16 13.80
N THR A 94 7.37 24.53 12.76
CA THR A 94 8.62 23.84 12.42
C THR A 94 9.68 24.12 13.48
N VAL A 95 10.38 23.08 13.95
CA VAL A 95 11.39 23.18 15.02
C VAL A 95 12.77 22.77 14.49
N ASP A 96 13.81 23.50 14.92
CA ASP A 96 15.20 23.11 14.71
C ASP A 96 15.58 21.98 15.67
N MET A 97 15.98 20.83 15.12
CA MET A 97 16.46 19.68 15.89
C MET A 97 17.97 19.52 15.68
N PRO A 98 18.80 19.99 16.62
CA PRO A 98 20.23 19.73 16.60
C PRO A 98 20.49 18.25 16.90
N ILE A 99 21.26 17.61 16.02
CA ILE A 99 21.71 16.23 16.12
C ILE A 99 23.21 16.26 16.34
N ARG A 100 23.70 15.45 17.27
CA ARG A 100 25.14 15.24 17.44
C ARG A 100 25.43 13.82 17.93
N ILE A 101 25.86 12.93 17.03
CA ILE A 101 26.14 11.53 17.38
C ILE A 101 27.58 11.20 17.04
N SER A 102 28.33 10.74 18.04
CA SER A 102 29.74 10.36 17.94
C SER A 102 29.91 8.83 17.82
N GLY A 103 31.12 8.38 17.45
CA GLY A 103 31.47 6.95 17.40
C GLY A 103 31.35 6.31 16.02
N LEU A 104 31.11 7.10 14.97
CA LEU A 104 31.00 6.60 13.60
C LEU A 104 32.39 6.31 13.00
N LYS A 105 32.46 5.30 12.14
CA LYS A 105 33.66 4.78 11.48
C LYS A 105 33.46 4.59 9.96
N GLY A 106 32.49 5.27 9.36
CA GLY A 106 32.11 5.12 7.95
C GLY A 106 30.70 4.59 7.74
N GLN A 107 29.81 4.69 8.74
CA GLN A 107 28.42 4.27 8.62
C GLN A 107 27.59 5.27 7.82
N ASP A 108 26.49 4.80 7.25
CA ASP A 108 25.47 5.68 6.69
C ASP A 108 24.58 6.24 7.81
N VAL A 109 24.25 7.52 7.74
CA VAL A 109 23.27 8.17 8.60
C VAL A 109 22.02 8.47 7.78
N THR A 110 20.92 7.78 8.07
CA THR A 110 19.63 8.04 7.43
C THR A 110 18.76 8.87 8.35
N LEU A 111 18.37 10.05 7.88
CA LEU A 111 17.32 10.88 8.45
C LEU A 111 15.98 10.45 7.84
N VAL A 112 15.00 10.10 8.66
CA VAL A 112 13.65 9.79 8.18
C VAL A 112 12.65 10.70 8.86
N PHE A 113 11.98 11.54 8.08
CA PHE A 113 10.86 12.33 8.53
C PHE A 113 9.58 11.51 8.41
N THR A 114 8.77 11.46 9.46
CA THR A 114 7.47 10.78 9.45
C THR A 114 6.39 11.74 9.90
N ASN A 115 5.35 11.94 9.08
CA ASN A 115 4.16 12.68 9.46
C ASN A 115 3.18 11.73 10.13
N HIS A 116 2.78 11.99 11.37
CA HIS A 116 1.84 11.15 12.11
C HIS A 116 0.40 11.60 11.99
N THR A 117 0.15 12.64 11.19
CA THR A 117 -1.14 13.32 11.14
C THR A 117 -1.80 13.12 9.79
N GLY A 118 -3.14 13.20 9.79
CA GLY A 118 -3.95 13.21 8.58
C GLY A 118 -3.86 14.50 7.76
N ILE A 119 -2.88 15.36 8.02
CA ILE A 119 -2.72 16.67 7.38
C ILE A 119 -1.31 16.75 6.80
N ALA A 120 -1.20 17.01 5.50
CA ALA A 120 0.10 17.23 4.86
C ALA A 120 0.81 18.46 5.47
N ARG A 121 2.13 18.37 5.66
CA ARG A 121 2.93 19.41 6.32
C ARG A 121 3.94 19.99 5.35
N THR A 122 4.06 21.31 5.28
CA THR A 122 5.08 21.96 4.45
C THR A 122 6.47 21.47 4.85
N MET A 123 7.23 21.02 3.87
CA MET A 123 8.61 20.59 4.09
C MET A 123 9.54 21.80 4.19
N PRO A 124 10.41 21.86 5.21
CA PRO A 124 11.49 22.82 5.23
C PRO A 124 12.57 22.42 4.20
N ASN A 125 13.36 23.40 3.77
CA ASN A 125 14.54 23.11 2.97
C ASN A 125 15.52 22.24 3.77
N ILE A 126 15.85 21.09 3.21
CA ILE A 126 16.84 20.16 3.74
C ILE A 126 17.83 19.85 2.62
N SER A 127 19.12 19.82 2.94
CA SER A 127 20.13 19.42 1.97
C SER A 127 19.93 17.95 1.59
N LEU A 128 19.72 17.70 0.31
CA LEU A 128 19.81 16.36 -0.26
C LEU A 128 21.26 16.08 -0.63
N THR A 129 21.71 14.89 -0.29
CA THR A 129 22.96 14.35 -0.79
C THR A 129 22.70 13.95 -2.23
N THR A 130 23.53 14.38 -3.18
CA THR A 130 23.39 14.00 -4.60
C THR A 130 23.47 12.47 -4.69
N SER A 131 22.34 11.84 -4.97
CA SER A 131 22.27 10.39 -5.14
C SER A 131 23.00 10.02 -6.43
N GLN A 132 24.05 9.22 -6.34
CA GLN A 132 24.53 8.44 -7.49
C GLN A 132 23.70 7.17 -7.57
N MET A 133 22.77 7.07 -8.53
CA MET A 133 22.21 5.79 -8.99
C MET A 133 21.58 5.90 -10.40
N PRO A 134 21.52 4.78 -11.15
CA PRO A 134 21.37 4.75 -12.61
C PRO A 134 19.99 5.20 -13.09
N SER A 135 19.91 5.63 -14.35
CA SER A 135 18.63 5.88 -15.02
C SER A 135 17.86 4.57 -15.12
N ILE A 136 16.83 4.40 -14.29
CA ILE A 136 15.86 3.32 -14.49
C ILE A 136 14.83 3.83 -15.49
N VAL A 137 15.18 3.77 -16.78
CA VAL A 137 14.18 3.70 -17.84
C VAL A 137 13.76 2.24 -17.92
N ALA A 138 12.69 1.88 -17.20
CA ALA A 138 11.76 0.77 -17.49
C ALA A 138 11.06 0.33 -16.20
N SER A 139 9.87 0.88 -15.95
CA SER A 139 8.74 0.21 -15.25
C SER A 139 7.43 1.00 -15.43
N ALA A 140 7.37 1.93 -16.40
CA ALA A 140 6.17 2.74 -16.68
C ALA A 140 5.30 2.16 -17.81
N LEU A 141 5.66 0.98 -18.32
CA LEU A 141 4.91 0.30 -19.37
C LEU A 141 4.28 -0.94 -18.77
N ARG A 142 3.05 -0.81 -18.26
CA ARG A 142 2.07 -1.92 -18.26
C ARG A 142 0.67 -1.61 -17.74
N TRP A 143 0.23 -0.37 -17.51
CA TRP A 143 -1.01 -0.21 -16.74
C TRP A 143 -2.03 0.65 -17.44
N ASP A 144 -3.09 -0.03 -17.90
CA ASP A 144 -4.22 0.51 -18.65
C ASP A 144 -5.16 1.32 -17.74
N ASN A 145 -5.61 2.45 -18.26
CA ASN A 145 -6.47 3.40 -17.58
C ASN A 145 -7.88 2.82 -17.37
N ASP A 146 -8.35 1.95 -18.27
CA ASP A 146 -9.69 1.36 -18.24
C ASP A 146 -9.85 0.35 -17.09
N THR A 147 -8.77 -0.34 -16.72
CA THR A 147 -8.73 -1.23 -15.55
C THR A 147 -8.93 -0.46 -14.24
N GLN A 148 -8.34 0.75 -14.13
CA GLN A 148 -8.47 1.57 -12.91
C GLN A 148 -9.88 2.13 -12.73
N GLU A 149 -10.54 2.54 -13.81
CA GLU A 149 -11.92 2.99 -13.74
C GLU A 149 -12.86 1.88 -13.26
N THR A 150 -12.67 0.66 -13.78
CA THR A 150 -13.46 -0.50 -13.35
C THR A 150 -13.24 -0.84 -11.88
N LYS A 151 -11.99 -0.85 -11.41
CA LYS A 151 -11.66 -1.07 -9.99
C LYS A 151 -12.34 -0.04 -9.09
N ARG A 152 -12.24 1.25 -9.44
CA ARG A 152 -12.89 2.34 -8.70
C ARG A 152 -14.41 2.17 -8.65
N ARG A 153 -15.04 1.84 -9.78
CA ARG A 153 -16.50 1.58 -9.85
C ARG A 153 -16.92 0.44 -8.92
N ILE A 154 -16.16 -0.64 -8.89
CA ILE A 154 -16.41 -1.79 -8.01
C ILE A 154 -16.22 -1.39 -6.54
N SER A 155 -15.13 -0.69 -6.23
CA SER A 155 -14.82 -0.18 -4.88
C SER A 155 -15.93 0.74 -4.36
N ASP A 156 -16.32 1.75 -5.14
CA ASP A 156 -17.39 2.70 -4.81
C ASP A 156 -18.72 1.97 -4.54
N PHE A 157 -19.05 0.98 -5.37
CA PHE A 157 -20.26 0.19 -5.18
C PHE A 157 -20.20 -0.67 -3.92
N ASN A 158 -19.11 -1.40 -3.71
CA ASN A 158 -18.94 -2.28 -2.56
C ASN A 158 -18.96 -1.49 -1.24
N ARG A 159 -18.44 -0.27 -1.26
CA ARG A 159 -18.44 0.62 -0.10
C ARG A 159 -19.84 1.13 0.25
N GLU A 160 -20.53 1.76 -0.72
CA GLU A 160 -21.81 2.44 -0.46
C GLU A 160 -22.89 2.20 -1.53
N GLY A 161 -22.54 1.96 -2.80
CA GLY A 161 -23.52 1.88 -3.89
C GLY A 161 -24.56 0.76 -3.73
N TRP A 162 -24.20 -0.34 -3.06
CA TRP A 162 -25.11 -1.46 -2.79
C TRP A 162 -26.31 -1.08 -1.91
N VAL A 163 -26.18 -0.06 -1.05
CA VAL A 163 -27.19 0.29 -0.02
C VAL A 163 -28.52 0.67 -0.65
N ALA A 164 -28.48 1.41 -1.76
CA ALA A 164 -29.68 1.82 -2.49
C ALA A 164 -30.45 0.63 -3.10
N LEU A 165 -29.79 -0.52 -3.26
CA LEU A 165 -30.31 -1.69 -3.94
C LEU A 165 -30.66 -2.85 -2.99
N ALA A 166 -30.13 -2.86 -1.77
CA ALA A 166 -30.36 -3.92 -0.79
C ALA A 166 -31.74 -3.87 -0.09
N GLY A 167 -32.54 -2.86 -0.40
CA GLY A 167 -33.86 -2.67 0.21
C GLY A 167 -33.79 -2.20 1.66
N LYS A 168 -34.93 -2.23 2.36
CA LYS A 168 -34.98 -1.80 3.77
C LYS A 168 -34.19 -2.76 4.66
N ARG A 169 -33.45 -2.21 5.63
CA ARG A 169 -32.86 -3.01 6.71
C ARG A 169 -33.91 -3.30 7.77
N GLY A 170 -34.18 -4.56 8.05
CA GLY A 170 -35.06 -5.02 9.14
C GLY A 170 -34.39 -4.91 10.52
N SER A 171 -35.20 -5.05 11.58
CA SER A 171 -34.74 -5.03 12.98
C SER A 171 -34.17 -6.36 13.48
N THR A 172 -34.44 -7.45 12.77
CA THR A 172 -33.92 -8.80 13.05
C THR A 172 -33.22 -9.33 11.80
N PRO A 173 -32.08 -10.06 11.92
CA PRO A 173 -31.52 -10.82 10.81
C PRO A 173 -32.61 -11.77 10.33
N TYR A 174 -33.20 -11.48 9.17
CA TYR A 174 -34.15 -12.41 8.58
C TYR A 174 -33.31 -13.54 8.02
N HIS A 175 -33.60 -14.77 8.44
CA HIS A 175 -33.38 -15.90 7.54
C HIS A 175 -34.36 -15.64 6.39
N SER A 176 -33.94 -14.93 5.35
CA SER A 176 -34.79 -14.73 4.17
C SER A 176 -35.03 -16.11 3.58
N ALA A 177 -36.15 -16.74 3.96
CA ALA A 177 -36.69 -17.96 3.39
C ALA A 177 -37.28 -17.68 2.00
N THR A 178 -36.58 -16.89 1.21
CA THR A 178 -36.72 -16.89 -0.24
C THR A 178 -35.95 -18.11 -0.71
N SER A 179 -36.67 -19.08 -1.26
CA SER A 179 -36.18 -20.37 -1.78
C SER A 179 -34.67 -20.45 -1.94
N GLU A 180 -34.03 -21.41 -1.26
CA GLU A 180 -32.61 -21.71 -1.48
C GLU A 180 -32.35 -21.83 -3.00
N PRO A 181 -31.21 -21.30 -3.48
CA PRO A 181 -30.90 -21.41 -4.90
C PRO A 181 -30.87 -22.88 -5.30
N THR A 182 -31.44 -23.20 -6.46
CA THR A 182 -31.32 -24.55 -7.02
C THR A 182 -29.83 -24.88 -7.16
N PRO A 183 -29.34 -25.97 -6.56
CA PRO A 183 -27.94 -26.35 -6.67
C PRO A 183 -27.57 -26.59 -8.13
N ALA A 184 -26.48 -25.94 -8.59
CA ALA A 184 -25.91 -26.21 -9.89
C ALA A 184 -25.17 -27.56 -9.90
N ALA A 185 -25.19 -28.24 -11.04
CA ALA A 185 -24.46 -29.47 -11.30
C ALA A 185 -23.35 -29.24 -12.34
N VAL A 186 -22.29 -30.04 -12.27
CA VAL A 186 -21.23 -30.02 -13.28
C VAL A 186 -21.84 -30.26 -14.67
N HIS A 187 -21.36 -29.50 -15.65
CA HIS A 187 -21.88 -29.35 -17.02
C HIS A 187 -23.09 -28.42 -17.19
N ASP A 188 -23.64 -27.85 -16.11
CA ASP A 188 -24.61 -26.77 -16.23
C ASP A 188 -23.98 -25.56 -16.93
N VAL A 189 -24.75 -24.93 -17.81
CA VAL A 189 -24.35 -23.70 -18.50
C VAL A 189 -25.19 -22.56 -17.97
N ARG A 190 -24.51 -21.44 -17.66
CA ARG A 190 -25.12 -20.24 -17.08
C ARG A 190 -24.59 -18.99 -17.76
N THR A 191 -25.48 -18.02 -17.97
CA THR A 191 -25.08 -16.65 -18.35
C THR A 191 -24.66 -15.85 -17.13
N TRP A 192 -23.47 -15.27 -17.21
CA TRP A 192 -22.88 -14.37 -16.22
C TRP A 192 -22.74 -12.96 -16.79
N TYR A 193 -22.96 -11.95 -15.96
CA TYR A 193 -22.66 -10.55 -16.29
C TYR A 193 -21.26 -10.17 -15.78
N HIS A 194 -20.37 -9.83 -16.71
CA HIS A 194 -19.02 -9.33 -16.41
C HIS A 194 -19.06 -7.88 -15.88
N SER A 195 -17.95 -7.38 -15.33
CA SER A 195 -17.85 -6.06 -14.70
C SER A 195 -18.29 -4.89 -15.59
N ASP A 196 -18.18 -5.04 -16.91
CA ASP A 196 -18.61 -4.13 -17.98
C ASP A 196 -20.10 -4.29 -18.39
N ASN A 197 -20.82 -5.17 -17.69
CA ASN A 197 -22.23 -5.55 -17.90
C ASN A 197 -22.50 -6.41 -19.14
N SER A 198 -21.47 -6.89 -19.82
CA SER A 198 -21.64 -7.79 -20.94
C SER A 198 -21.97 -9.22 -20.48
N GLU A 199 -22.73 -9.94 -21.30
CA GLU A 199 -23.11 -11.32 -21.03
C GLU A 199 -21.99 -12.28 -21.44
N ARG A 200 -21.74 -13.28 -20.60
CA ARG A 200 -20.72 -14.32 -20.78
C ARG A 200 -21.33 -15.68 -20.47
N SER A 201 -21.27 -16.60 -21.42
CA SER A 201 -21.76 -17.97 -21.20
C SER A 201 -20.64 -18.81 -20.59
N ALA A 202 -20.86 -19.36 -19.40
CA ALA A 202 -19.88 -20.20 -18.72
C ALA A 202 -20.48 -21.54 -18.30
N MET A 203 -19.65 -22.58 -18.33
CA MET A 203 -20.00 -23.93 -17.91
C MET A 203 -19.41 -24.21 -16.52
N LEU A 204 -20.19 -24.82 -15.64
CA LEU A 204 -19.68 -25.36 -14.38
C LEU A 204 -18.83 -26.60 -14.69
N VAL A 205 -17.52 -26.50 -14.53
CA VAL A 205 -16.59 -27.59 -14.89
C VAL A 205 -16.10 -28.39 -13.70
N ARG A 206 -16.17 -27.82 -12.49
CA ARG A 206 -15.75 -28.48 -11.25
C ARG A 206 -16.52 -27.96 -10.05
N GLN A 207 -16.83 -28.85 -9.11
CA GLN A 207 -17.48 -28.53 -7.85
C GLN A 207 -16.81 -29.29 -6.72
N LEU A 208 -16.53 -28.62 -5.60
CA LEU A 208 -15.95 -29.21 -4.39
C LEU A 208 -16.71 -28.75 -3.16
N LYS A 209 -16.48 -29.46 -2.06
CA LYS A 209 -16.89 -29.04 -0.72
C LYS A 209 -15.66 -28.59 0.05
N ALA A 210 -15.72 -27.40 0.62
CA ALA A 210 -14.75 -26.96 1.61
C ALA A 210 -14.91 -27.75 2.92
N SER A 211 -13.97 -27.59 3.85
CA SER A 211 -13.93 -28.32 5.13
C SER A 211 -15.21 -28.19 5.97
N ASP A 212 -15.96 -27.10 5.78
CA ASP A 212 -17.21 -26.81 6.49
C ASP A 212 -18.47 -27.19 5.72
N GLY A 213 -18.33 -27.83 4.55
CA GLY A 213 -19.43 -28.22 3.69
C GLY A 213 -19.93 -27.14 2.73
N THR A 214 -19.31 -25.96 2.71
CA THR A 214 -19.60 -24.90 1.71
C THR A 214 -19.26 -25.42 0.32
N THR A 215 -20.20 -25.26 -0.62
CA THR A 215 -19.96 -25.63 -2.01
C THR A 215 -19.10 -24.56 -2.68
N ILE A 216 -18.02 -24.98 -3.33
CA ILE A 216 -17.20 -24.14 -4.20
C ILE A 216 -17.38 -24.61 -5.63
N ASN A 217 -17.81 -23.70 -6.51
CA ASN A 217 -18.04 -23.97 -7.93
C ASN A 217 -16.98 -23.28 -8.78
N PHE A 218 -16.54 -23.93 -9.85
CA PHE A 218 -15.63 -23.35 -10.84
C PHE A 218 -16.32 -23.30 -12.20
N TRP A 219 -16.62 -22.09 -12.64
CA TRP A 219 -17.25 -21.80 -13.92
C TRP A 219 -16.20 -21.30 -14.90
N VAL A 220 -16.19 -21.82 -16.12
CA VAL A 220 -15.27 -21.37 -17.18
C VAL A 220 -16.07 -20.92 -18.39
N GLU A 221 -15.76 -19.73 -18.89
CA GLU A 221 -16.33 -19.21 -20.13
C GLU A 221 -16.18 -20.22 -21.28
N GLY A 222 -17.26 -20.44 -22.03
CA GLY A 222 -17.31 -21.50 -23.05
C GLY A 222 -16.22 -21.39 -24.12
N SER A 223 -15.84 -20.17 -24.52
CA SER A 223 -14.75 -19.92 -25.48
C SER A 223 -13.35 -20.07 -24.89
N GLU A 224 -13.24 -20.18 -23.56
CA GLU A 224 -11.99 -20.34 -22.82
C GLU A 224 -11.78 -21.75 -22.26
N ASN A 225 -12.86 -22.55 -22.19
CA ASN A 225 -12.85 -23.93 -21.74
C ASN A 225 -12.31 -24.89 -22.81
N ASP A 226 -11.01 -24.80 -23.09
CA ASP A 226 -10.28 -25.61 -24.06
C ASP A 226 -8.97 -26.14 -23.46
N ALA A 227 -8.50 -27.30 -23.93
CA ALA A 227 -7.26 -27.92 -23.46
C ALA A 227 -6.01 -27.04 -23.67
N SER A 228 -6.02 -26.14 -24.65
CA SER A 228 -4.95 -25.18 -24.93
C SER A 228 -5.09 -23.84 -24.21
N LYS A 229 -6.22 -23.62 -23.53
CA LYS A 229 -6.56 -22.40 -22.79
C LYS A 229 -6.76 -22.73 -21.31
N VAL A 230 -7.95 -22.49 -20.74
CA VAL A 230 -8.27 -22.87 -19.37
C VAL A 230 -8.55 -24.38 -19.32
N SER A 231 -7.47 -25.15 -19.21
CA SER A 231 -7.50 -26.61 -19.23
C SER A 231 -8.08 -27.20 -17.93
N PRO A 232 -8.50 -28.48 -17.95
CA PRO A 232 -8.88 -29.19 -16.72
C PRO A 232 -7.80 -29.19 -15.63
N ASP A 233 -6.52 -29.17 -16.00
CA ASP A 233 -5.40 -29.13 -15.05
C ASP A 233 -5.29 -27.76 -14.35
N ILE A 234 -5.51 -26.66 -15.09
CA ILE A 234 -5.59 -25.31 -14.51
C ILE A 234 -6.73 -25.25 -13.49
N VAL A 235 -7.91 -25.73 -13.87
CA VAL A 235 -9.09 -25.75 -12.99
C VAL A 235 -8.85 -26.63 -11.76
N ALA A 236 -8.23 -27.80 -11.92
CA ALA A 236 -7.88 -28.68 -10.82
C ALA A 236 -6.93 -27.99 -9.83
N ARG A 237 -5.89 -27.31 -10.31
CA ARG A 237 -4.95 -26.57 -9.45
C ARG A 237 -5.63 -25.44 -8.66
N LEU A 238 -6.50 -24.67 -9.31
CA LEU A 238 -7.29 -23.62 -8.64
C LEU A 238 -8.18 -24.22 -7.56
N ALA A 239 -8.93 -25.26 -7.91
CA ALA A 239 -9.82 -25.97 -7.00
C ALA A 239 -9.10 -26.54 -5.78
N ASP A 240 -8.01 -27.27 -6.01
CA ASP A 240 -7.28 -27.95 -4.97
C ASP A 240 -6.59 -26.93 -4.05
N SER A 241 -6.14 -25.80 -4.58
CA SER A 241 -5.51 -24.71 -3.81
C SER A 241 -6.51 -23.80 -3.10
N PHE A 242 -7.78 -23.79 -3.51
CA PHE A 242 -8.79 -22.95 -2.87
C PHE A 242 -9.64 -23.71 -1.86
N ALA A 243 -10.21 -24.86 -2.26
CA ALA A 243 -11.28 -25.54 -1.54
C ALA A 243 -10.81 -26.69 -0.64
N SER A 244 -9.61 -27.24 -0.85
CA SER A 244 -9.12 -28.37 -0.03
C SER A 244 -8.89 -27.95 1.43
N GLU A 245 -8.88 -28.94 2.31
CA GLU A 245 -8.64 -28.73 3.74
C GLU A 245 -7.32 -27.97 4.00
N GLY A 246 -7.39 -26.95 4.85
CA GLY A 246 -6.26 -26.10 5.23
C GLY A 246 -5.77 -25.14 4.14
N LYS A 247 -6.48 -25.04 3.01
CA LYS A 247 -6.11 -24.15 1.89
C LYS A 247 -6.82 -22.80 1.96
N ILE A 248 -6.78 -22.01 0.87
CA ILE A 248 -7.14 -20.58 0.87
C ILE A 248 -8.49 -20.32 1.54
N TYR A 249 -9.54 -21.08 1.22
CA TYR A 249 -10.86 -20.93 1.85
C TYR A 249 -10.81 -21.09 3.38
N ASP A 250 -10.17 -22.15 3.87
CA ASP A 250 -10.07 -22.42 5.31
C ASP A 250 -9.22 -21.37 6.02
N MET A 251 -8.13 -20.94 5.39
CA MET A 251 -7.28 -19.84 5.88
C MET A 251 -8.10 -18.57 6.04
N LEU A 252 -8.79 -18.14 4.98
CA LEU A 252 -9.65 -16.95 5.00
C LEU A 252 -10.74 -17.07 6.05
N LYS A 253 -11.41 -18.21 6.13
CA LYS A 253 -12.48 -18.43 7.11
C LYS A 253 -11.94 -18.36 8.55
N SER A 254 -10.76 -18.93 8.81
CA SER A 254 -10.13 -18.91 10.14
C SER A 254 -9.71 -17.51 10.61
N VAL A 255 -9.56 -16.57 9.67
CA VAL A 255 -9.10 -15.20 9.92
C VAL A 255 -10.24 -14.20 9.88
N GLY A 256 -11.00 -14.17 8.78
CA GLY A 256 -12.06 -13.19 8.52
C GLY A 256 -13.49 -13.67 8.81
N GLY A 257 -13.68 -14.96 9.10
CA GLY A 257 -15.01 -15.55 9.29
C GLY A 257 -15.67 -15.98 7.97
N PRO A 258 -16.99 -16.25 7.96
CA PRO A 258 -17.68 -16.73 6.76
C PRO A 258 -17.73 -15.67 5.66
N PHE A 259 -17.79 -16.11 4.41
CA PHE A 259 -17.97 -15.23 3.25
C PHE A 259 -19.39 -14.70 3.12
N TRP A 260 -20.36 -15.47 3.59
CA TRP A 260 -21.78 -15.15 3.48
C TRP A 260 -22.58 -15.84 4.58
N GLY A 261 -23.77 -15.32 4.87
CA GLY A 261 -24.62 -15.87 5.92
C GLY A 261 -25.81 -14.96 6.23
N PRO A 262 -26.41 -15.09 7.44
CA PRO A 262 -27.55 -14.28 7.87
C PRO A 262 -27.34 -12.77 7.70
N HIS A 263 -28.36 -12.04 7.25
CA HIS A 263 -28.37 -10.59 7.11
C HIS A 263 -29.78 -10.01 7.32
N ALA A 264 -29.88 -8.68 7.44
CA ALA A 264 -31.14 -7.98 7.73
C ALA A 264 -31.77 -7.28 6.51
N TYR A 265 -31.23 -7.48 5.31
CA TYR A 265 -31.67 -6.80 4.08
C TYR A 265 -32.60 -7.67 3.22
N PHE A 266 -33.66 -7.06 2.66
CA PHE A 266 -34.71 -7.79 1.92
C PHE A 266 -34.36 -8.08 0.45
N ASP A 267 -33.68 -7.16 -0.22
CA ASP A 267 -33.40 -7.26 -1.67
C ASP A 267 -32.01 -7.84 -1.94
N VAL A 268 -31.57 -8.73 -1.05
CA VAL A 268 -30.27 -9.42 -1.06
C VAL A 268 -30.50 -10.92 -1.24
N ILE A 269 -29.54 -11.63 -1.86
CA ILE A 269 -29.65 -13.09 -2.09
C ILE A 269 -29.86 -13.87 -0.79
N PRO A 270 -30.44 -15.08 -0.83
CA PRO A 270 -30.70 -15.87 0.38
C PRO A 270 -29.47 -16.04 1.30
N ALA A 271 -29.70 -16.06 2.61
CA ALA A 271 -28.66 -16.20 3.63
C ALA A 271 -28.03 -17.60 3.70
N THR A 272 -28.72 -18.62 3.19
CA THR A 272 -28.27 -20.03 3.19
C THR A 272 -28.30 -20.59 1.79
N GLY A 273 -27.63 -21.73 1.61
CA GLY A 273 -27.58 -22.46 0.34
C GLY A 273 -26.72 -21.81 -0.75
N GLN A 274 -26.06 -20.67 -0.47
CA GLN A 274 -25.19 -20.02 -1.44
C GLN A 274 -23.86 -20.78 -1.60
N PRO A 275 -23.49 -21.21 -2.82
CA PRO A 275 -22.12 -21.59 -3.10
C PRO A 275 -21.22 -20.35 -3.14
N ILE A 276 -19.91 -20.57 -3.12
CA ILE A 276 -18.94 -19.59 -3.61
C ILE A 276 -18.62 -19.96 -5.06
N ASP A 277 -18.93 -19.06 -5.98
CA ASP A 277 -18.69 -19.26 -7.40
C ASP A 277 -17.37 -18.60 -7.82
N ILE A 278 -16.39 -19.38 -8.25
CA ILE A 278 -15.19 -18.91 -8.93
C ILE A 278 -15.48 -18.89 -10.43
N VAL A 279 -15.55 -17.70 -11.02
CA VAL A 279 -15.97 -17.50 -12.41
C VAL A 279 -14.80 -17.03 -13.25
N ILE A 280 -14.31 -17.90 -14.12
CA ILE A 280 -13.16 -17.66 -14.99
C ILE A 280 -13.68 -17.17 -16.35
N LEU A 281 -13.40 -15.91 -16.66
CA LEU A 281 -13.84 -15.23 -17.88
C LEU A 281 -12.64 -14.64 -18.59
N ASN A 282 -12.72 -14.48 -19.90
CA ASN A 282 -11.79 -13.60 -20.61
C ASN A 282 -12.26 -12.15 -20.42
N PHE A 283 -11.46 -11.33 -19.76
CA PHE A 283 -11.90 -10.00 -19.33
C PHE A 283 -11.96 -9.00 -20.49
N ASP A 284 -10.95 -9.00 -21.37
CA ASP A 284 -10.79 -8.00 -22.42
C ASP A 284 -10.38 -8.56 -23.79
N HIS A 285 -10.15 -9.88 -23.91
CA HIS A 285 -9.84 -10.60 -25.14
C HIS A 285 -8.66 -10.00 -25.89
N ASN A 286 -7.58 -9.67 -25.18
CA ASN A 286 -6.43 -8.96 -25.73
C ASN A 286 -5.21 -9.86 -26.00
N ASP A 287 -5.32 -11.17 -25.67
CA ASP A 287 -4.24 -12.16 -25.73
C ASP A 287 -3.01 -11.76 -24.89
N GLN A 288 -3.20 -11.12 -23.74
CA GLN A 288 -2.12 -10.67 -22.84
C GLN A 288 -2.41 -11.02 -21.36
N PRO A 289 -1.47 -11.69 -20.67
CA PRO A 289 -1.61 -11.93 -19.24
C PRO A 289 -1.30 -10.68 -18.40
N PHE A 290 -1.77 -10.70 -17.15
CA PHE A 290 -1.44 -9.73 -16.09
C PHE A 290 -2.08 -8.34 -16.23
N GLY A 291 -3.19 -8.21 -16.96
CA GLY A 291 -4.02 -6.99 -16.99
C GLY A 291 -4.92 -6.84 -15.75
N GLY A 292 -6.22 -6.67 -15.95
CA GLY A 292 -7.19 -6.88 -14.88
C GLY A 292 -7.30 -8.37 -14.56
N ILE A 293 -6.73 -8.82 -13.45
CA ILE A 293 -6.58 -10.26 -13.16
C ILE A 293 -7.73 -10.87 -12.35
N GLY A 294 -8.47 -10.07 -11.60
CA GLY A 294 -9.62 -10.55 -10.84
C GLY A 294 -10.37 -9.43 -10.13
N TYR A 295 -11.56 -9.76 -9.64
CA TYR A 295 -12.38 -8.86 -8.82
C TYR A 295 -13.47 -9.60 -8.01
N PHE A 296 -13.85 -9.02 -6.88
CA PHE A 296 -15.13 -9.25 -6.21
C PHE A 296 -16.08 -8.06 -6.40
N TYR A 297 -17.31 -8.33 -6.84
CA TYR A 297 -18.33 -7.29 -7.03
C TYR A 297 -19.61 -7.60 -6.25
N GLY A 298 -19.82 -6.89 -5.14
CA GLY A 298 -20.96 -7.02 -4.24
C GLY A 298 -22.32 -6.82 -4.89
N ARG A 299 -22.41 -6.24 -6.11
CA ARG A 299 -23.68 -6.14 -6.85
C ARG A 299 -24.33 -7.50 -7.06
N ASN A 300 -23.50 -8.54 -7.19
CA ASN A 300 -23.95 -9.89 -7.46
C ASN A 300 -24.62 -10.51 -6.22
N ALA A 301 -24.33 -10.00 -5.02
CA ALA A 301 -25.01 -10.43 -3.81
C ALA A 301 -26.39 -9.75 -3.63
N ILE A 302 -26.76 -8.81 -4.51
CA ILE A 302 -28.05 -8.11 -4.48
C ILE A 302 -29.00 -8.78 -5.48
N LYS A 303 -30.29 -8.89 -5.16
CA LYS A 303 -31.28 -9.51 -6.06
C LYS A 303 -31.34 -8.80 -7.42
N LYS A 304 -31.59 -9.58 -8.46
CA LYS A 304 -31.75 -9.04 -9.82
C LYS A 304 -33.08 -8.29 -9.90
N ALA A 305 -33.01 -7.06 -10.41
CA ALA A 305 -34.18 -6.22 -10.61
C ALA A 305 -34.04 -5.46 -11.92
N ALA A 306 -35.00 -5.64 -12.83
CA ALA A 306 -34.89 -5.18 -14.22
C ALA A 306 -34.56 -3.68 -14.40
N LYS A 307 -34.94 -2.83 -13.44
CA LYS A 307 -34.74 -1.38 -13.51
C LYS A 307 -33.58 -0.85 -12.68
N THR A 308 -33.25 -1.52 -11.58
CA THR A 308 -32.32 -0.99 -10.57
C THR A 308 -31.04 -1.82 -10.44
N ASN A 309 -31.10 -3.11 -10.75
CA ASN A 309 -29.95 -4.01 -10.74
C ASN A 309 -30.08 -5.12 -11.81
N PRO A 310 -30.13 -4.76 -13.11
CA PRO A 310 -30.38 -5.74 -14.18
C PRO A 310 -29.22 -6.71 -14.40
N PHE A 311 -28.01 -6.36 -13.95
CA PHE A 311 -26.76 -7.09 -14.20
C PHE A 311 -26.30 -7.89 -12.98
N SER A 312 -27.15 -8.10 -11.98
CA SER A 312 -26.81 -8.98 -10.88
C SER A 312 -26.72 -10.42 -11.36
N ASN A 313 -25.71 -11.12 -10.84
CA ASN A 313 -25.58 -12.56 -10.96
C ASN A 313 -26.18 -13.31 -9.77
N GLU A 314 -26.80 -12.66 -8.78
CA GLU A 314 -27.43 -13.31 -7.62
C GLU A 314 -26.57 -14.45 -7.03
N SER A 315 -25.29 -14.15 -6.76
CA SER A 315 -24.24 -15.10 -6.37
C SER A 315 -23.17 -14.42 -5.51
N VAL A 316 -22.56 -15.21 -4.62
CA VAL A 316 -21.30 -14.87 -3.95
C VAL A 316 -20.16 -15.34 -4.86
N SER A 317 -19.65 -14.43 -5.68
CA SER A 317 -18.77 -14.80 -6.79
C SER A 317 -17.45 -14.03 -6.80
N LEU A 318 -16.35 -14.72 -7.06
CA LEU A 318 -15.05 -14.14 -7.43
C LEU A 318 -14.82 -14.34 -8.92
N TYR A 319 -14.27 -13.33 -9.60
CA TYR A 319 -13.97 -13.41 -11.02
C TYR A 319 -12.47 -13.42 -11.24
N LEU A 320 -12.03 -14.27 -12.16
CA LEU A 320 -10.63 -14.45 -12.53
C LEU A 320 -10.48 -14.31 -14.04
N ASP A 321 -9.40 -13.67 -14.46
CA ASP A 321 -9.07 -13.54 -15.88
C ASP A 321 -8.52 -14.86 -16.44
N ALA A 322 -9.13 -15.33 -17.54
CA ALA A 322 -8.75 -16.55 -18.23
C ALA A 322 -7.36 -16.43 -18.87
N GLU A 323 -7.05 -15.31 -19.51
CA GLU A 323 -5.81 -15.15 -20.28
C GLU A 323 -4.57 -15.22 -19.37
N THR A 324 -4.66 -14.63 -18.18
CA THR A 324 -3.60 -14.73 -17.16
C THR A 324 -3.34 -16.17 -16.73
N LEU A 325 -4.36 -17.03 -16.67
CA LEU A 325 -4.22 -18.43 -16.25
C LEU A 325 -3.46 -19.29 -17.27
N TYR A 326 -3.68 -19.10 -18.57
CA TYR A 326 -3.06 -19.95 -19.60
C TYR A 326 -1.89 -19.30 -20.35
N LEU A 327 -1.83 -17.96 -20.42
CA LEU A 327 -0.69 -17.24 -21.01
C LEU A 327 0.39 -16.87 -20.00
N GLY A 328 0.02 -16.71 -18.72
CA GLY A 328 0.95 -16.27 -17.66
C GLY A 328 1.86 -17.38 -17.11
N GLY A 329 1.64 -18.64 -17.50
CA GLY A 329 2.39 -19.79 -16.99
C GLY A 329 2.29 -19.93 -15.46
N GLU A 330 3.37 -20.40 -14.82
CA GLU A 330 3.42 -20.55 -13.36
C GLU A 330 3.28 -19.24 -12.60
N ASP A 331 3.82 -18.14 -13.14
CA ASP A 331 3.68 -16.82 -12.54
C ASP A 331 2.22 -16.35 -12.59
N GLY A 332 1.52 -16.62 -13.69
CA GLY A 332 0.09 -16.37 -13.85
C GLY A 332 -0.76 -17.17 -12.87
N MET A 333 -0.50 -18.48 -12.75
CA MET A 333 -1.18 -19.33 -11.77
C MET A 333 -0.93 -18.87 -10.33
N ARG A 334 0.32 -18.64 -9.93
CA ARG A 334 0.65 -18.13 -8.59
C ARG A 334 -0.06 -16.82 -8.29
N THR A 335 -0.03 -15.89 -9.25
CA THR A 335 -0.71 -14.61 -9.15
C THR A 335 -2.20 -14.82 -8.94
N MET A 336 -2.84 -15.71 -9.70
CA MET A 336 -4.27 -15.96 -9.58
C MET A 336 -4.68 -16.62 -8.26
N LEU A 337 -3.84 -17.51 -7.72
CA LEU A 337 -4.06 -18.09 -6.38
C LEU A 337 -4.03 -17.00 -5.30
N LEU A 338 -3.09 -16.06 -5.38
CA LEU A 338 -3.04 -14.90 -4.48
C LEU A 338 -4.24 -13.96 -4.70
N THR A 339 -4.64 -13.73 -5.94
CA THR A 339 -5.83 -12.95 -6.28
C THR A 339 -7.09 -13.56 -5.68
N MET A 340 -7.26 -14.88 -5.70
CA MET A 340 -8.39 -15.51 -5.01
C MET A 340 -8.38 -15.23 -3.50
N ALA A 341 -7.21 -15.21 -2.86
CA ALA A 341 -7.11 -14.83 -1.44
C ALA A 341 -7.43 -13.34 -1.23
N HIS A 342 -6.92 -12.46 -2.10
CA HIS A 342 -7.14 -11.01 -2.07
C HIS A 342 -8.63 -10.65 -2.26
N GLU A 343 -9.25 -11.09 -3.35
CA GLU A 343 -10.63 -10.79 -3.69
C GLU A 343 -11.63 -11.40 -2.70
N ALA A 344 -11.26 -12.53 -2.08
CA ALA A 344 -12.04 -13.12 -1.02
C ALA A 344 -12.09 -12.26 0.26
N VAL A 345 -11.02 -11.53 0.58
CA VAL A 345 -11.06 -10.58 1.70
C VAL A 345 -12.06 -9.47 1.41
N HIS A 346 -12.13 -8.98 0.17
CA HIS A 346 -13.17 -8.02 -0.23
C HIS A 346 -14.59 -8.58 -0.06
N ALA A 347 -14.81 -9.85 -0.43
CA ALA A 347 -16.09 -10.52 -0.18
C ALA A 347 -16.42 -10.62 1.32
N GLN A 348 -15.44 -11.02 2.14
CA GLN A 348 -15.60 -11.09 3.60
C GLN A 348 -15.82 -9.71 4.24
N ASN A 349 -15.14 -8.66 3.79
CA ASN A 349 -15.31 -7.31 4.29
C ASN A 349 -16.68 -6.74 3.90
N PHE A 350 -17.11 -6.95 2.65
CA PHE A 350 -18.45 -6.59 2.19
C PHE A 350 -19.53 -7.23 3.07
N TYR A 351 -19.41 -8.53 3.38
CA TYR A 351 -20.35 -9.22 4.26
C TYR A 351 -20.21 -8.76 5.72
N ARG A 352 -19.03 -8.92 6.33
CA ARG A 352 -18.80 -8.69 7.76
C ARG A 352 -18.96 -7.22 8.17
N ARG A 353 -18.47 -6.28 7.38
CA ARG A 353 -18.49 -4.85 7.72
C ARG A 353 -19.69 -4.16 7.07
N GLY A 354 -19.83 -4.29 5.75
CA GLY A 354 -20.92 -3.66 5.01
C GLY A 354 -22.29 -4.21 5.40
N MET A 355 -22.50 -5.51 5.24
CA MET A 355 -23.82 -6.14 5.41
C MET A 355 -24.21 -6.33 6.88
N LEU A 356 -23.31 -6.85 7.73
CA LEU A 356 -23.64 -7.13 9.13
C LEU A 356 -23.62 -5.87 10.02
N MET A 357 -22.57 -5.06 9.95
CA MET A 357 -22.47 -3.86 10.78
C MET A 357 -23.25 -2.70 10.15
N GLY A 358 -23.15 -2.54 8.83
CA GLY A 358 -23.82 -1.50 8.04
C GLY A 358 -22.81 -0.70 7.22
N PRO A 359 -23.27 0.02 6.18
CA PRO A 359 -22.39 0.65 5.20
C PRO A 359 -21.42 1.68 5.77
N LYS A 360 -21.77 2.35 6.87
CA LYS A 360 -20.86 3.30 7.55
C LYS A 360 -19.62 2.63 8.14
N TYR A 361 -19.60 1.31 8.29
CA TYR A 361 -18.46 0.56 8.82
C TYR A 361 -17.60 -0.06 7.72
N SER A 362 -18.00 0.03 6.45
CA SER A 362 -17.14 -0.31 5.32
C SER A 362 -15.82 0.45 5.42
N PHE A 363 -14.71 -0.20 5.07
CA PHE A 363 -13.43 0.49 5.07
C PHE A 363 -13.38 1.57 3.98
N ASP A 364 -12.55 2.58 4.22
CA ASP A 364 -12.08 3.42 3.14
C ASP A 364 -11.17 2.59 2.24
N GLU A 365 -11.13 2.93 0.95
CA GLU A 365 -10.48 2.14 -0.11
C GLU A 365 -9.06 1.70 0.23
N TRP A 366 -8.26 2.60 0.83
CA TRP A 366 -6.87 2.28 1.22
C TRP A 366 -6.79 1.15 2.26
N LEU A 367 -7.69 1.10 3.24
CA LEU A 367 -7.67 0.08 4.29
C LEU A 367 -8.34 -1.22 3.82
N GLU A 368 -9.34 -1.11 2.94
CA GLU A 368 -9.95 -2.25 2.26
C GLU A 368 -8.86 -3.04 1.52
N GLU A 369 -8.07 -2.35 0.69
CA GLU A 369 -6.96 -2.94 -0.07
C GLU A 369 -5.77 -3.34 0.82
N ALA A 370 -5.43 -2.55 1.84
CA ALA A 370 -4.41 -2.92 2.82
C ALA A 370 -4.75 -4.25 3.49
N SER A 371 -6.01 -4.43 3.90
CA SER A 371 -6.46 -5.65 4.58
C SER A 371 -6.37 -6.87 3.67
N ALA A 372 -6.63 -6.72 2.37
CA ALA A 372 -6.49 -7.80 1.40
C ALA A 372 -5.02 -8.16 1.14
N MET A 373 -4.12 -7.18 1.00
CA MET A 373 -2.68 -7.41 0.88
C MET A 373 -2.04 -8.01 2.15
N MET A 374 -2.57 -7.70 3.33
CA MET A 374 -2.16 -8.37 4.56
C MET A 374 -2.51 -9.86 4.56
N MET A 375 -3.60 -10.25 3.90
CA MET A 375 -3.92 -11.65 3.68
C MET A 375 -3.02 -12.28 2.61
N GLU A 376 -2.68 -11.56 1.54
CA GLU A 376 -1.68 -12.02 0.56
C GLU A 376 -0.38 -12.42 1.26
N ASP A 377 0.11 -11.60 2.20
CA ASP A 377 1.31 -11.87 3.00
C ASP A 377 1.20 -13.19 3.77
N LEU A 378 0.09 -13.40 4.48
CA LEU A 378 -0.19 -14.59 5.28
C LEU A 378 -0.41 -15.84 4.40
N ALA A 379 -1.01 -15.68 3.23
CA ALA A 379 -1.32 -16.76 2.30
C ALA A 379 -0.11 -17.23 1.49
N SER A 380 0.84 -16.33 1.21
CA SER A 380 1.84 -16.56 0.17
C SER A 380 2.64 -17.84 0.32
N LEU A 381 3.25 -18.12 1.48
CA LEU A 381 4.08 -19.32 1.66
C LEU A 381 3.28 -20.64 1.66
N SER A 382 1.97 -20.57 1.93
CA SER A 382 1.07 -21.72 1.82
C SER A 382 0.68 -22.03 0.37
N ILE A 383 0.76 -21.02 -0.50
CA ILE A 383 0.48 -21.10 -1.94
C ILE A 383 1.77 -21.48 -2.70
N ASP A 384 2.86 -20.77 -2.45
CA ASP A 384 4.19 -21.01 -3.03
C ASP A 384 5.25 -20.78 -1.95
N ALA A 385 5.92 -21.86 -1.54
CA ALA A 385 6.91 -21.85 -0.46
C ALA A 385 8.13 -20.94 -0.72
N ASN A 386 8.34 -20.50 -1.97
CA ASN A 386 9.46 -19.64 -2.34
C ASN A 386 9.06 -18.20 -2.60
N TYR A 387 7.78 -17.84 -2.46
CA TYR A 387 7.25 -16.53 -2.82
C TYR A 387 6.50 -15.87 -1.66
N ASN A 388 6.67 -14.56 -1.51
CA ASN A 388 5.85 -13.74 -0.62
C ASN A 388 5.52 -12.40 -1.27
N ALA A 389 4.22 -12.10 -1.41
CA ALA A 389 3.73 -10.93 -2.13
C ALA A 389 4.31 -9.61 -1.58
N ILE A 390 4.49 -9.50 -0.26
CA ILE A 390 5.08 -8.31 0.35
C ILE A 390 6.58 -8.25 0.08
N ARG A 391 7.32 -9.34 0.31
CA ARG A 391 8.77 -9.42 0.11
C ARG A 391 9.18 -9.13 -1.33
N ASP A 392 8.50 -9.79 -2.27
CA ASP A 392 8.96 -9.90 -3.65
C ASP A 392 8.35 -8.83 -4.56
N VAL A 393 7.23 -8.22 -4.15
CA VAL A 393 6.52 -7.19 -4.92
C VAL A 393 6.36 -5.91 -4.11
N ARG A 394 5.49 -5.90 -3.08
CA ARG A 394 5.04 -4.63 -2.47
C ARG A 394 6.16 -3.82 -1.83
N PHE A 395 7.03 -4.47 -1.05
CA PHE A 395 8.12 -3.77 -0.37
C PHE A 395 9.23 -3.36 -1.35
N ARG A 396 9.55 -4.22 -2.30
CA ARG A 396 10.46 -3.93 -3.41
C ARG A 396 10.01 -2.69 -4.19
N ASP A 397 8.72 -2.62 -4.53
CA ASP A 397 8.16 -1.51 -5.27
C ASP A 397 7.99 -0.25 -4.40
N TYR A 398 7.69 -0.39 -3.10
CA TYR A 398 7.63 0.75 -2.18
C TYR A 398 8.96 1.52 -2.14
N ILE A 399 10.10 0.83 -2.11
CA ILE A 399 11.41 1.49 -2.05
C ILE A 399 12.00 1.84 -3.42
N GLY A 400 11.50 1.21 -4.50
CA GLY A 400 12.09 1.27 -5.83
C GLY A 400 11.26 1.99 -6.88
N TYR A 401 9.94 2.13 -6.68
CA TYR A 401 9.04 2.74 -7.65
C TYR A 401 9.36 4.24 -7.81
N LYS A 402 9.99 4.59 -8.93
CA LYS A 402 10.39 5.95 -9.31
C LYS A 402 11.39 6.59 -8.34
N ALA A 403 10.91 7.35 -7.35
CA ALA A 403 11.70 7.97 -6.30
C ALA A 403 11.50 7.27 -4.93
N GLY A 404 10.86 6.11 -4.96
CA GLY A 404 10.28 5.41 -3.83
C GLY A 404 8.95 6.06 -3.41
N SER A 405 8.00 5.22 -3.01
CA SER A 405 6.67 5.64 -2.55
C SER A 405 6.65 6.14 -1.10
N TYR A 406 7.79 6.62 -0.58
CA TYR A 406 7.93 7.01 0.83
C TYR A 406 6.98 8.16 1.20
N ASN A 407 6.95 9.22 0.38
CA ASN A 407 6.17 10.43 0.65
C ASN A 407 4.77 10.37 0.02
N CYS A 408 4.20 9.16 -0.02
CA CYS A 408 2.84 8.96 -0.49
C CYS A 408 1.91 8.86 0.70
N SER A 409 0.79 9.58 0.62
CA SER A 409 -0.23 9.56 1.67
C SER A 409 -0.79 8.15 1.83
N LEU A 410 -0.81 7.64 3.07
CA LEU A 410 -1.42 6.33 3.37
C LEU A 410 -2.93 6.34 3.06
N THR A 411 -3.59 7.47 3.33
CA THR A 411 -5.06 7.58 3.27
C THR A 411 -5.58 8.07 1.92
N THR A 412 -4.69 8.40 0.98
CA THR A 412 -5.06 8.81 -0.38
C THR A 412 -4.79 7.66 -1.33
N TRP A 413 -5.86 7.10 -1.91
CA TRP A 413 -5.74 5.97 -2.83
C TRP A 413 -5.45 6.45 -4.26
N THR A 414 -4.22 6.22 -4.71
CA THR A 414 -3.69 6.60 -6.02
C THR A 414 -2.77 5.49 -6.55
N PRO A 415 -3.30 4.29 -6.82
CA PRO A 415 -2.51 3.17 -7.30
C PRO A 415 -1.86 3.51 -8.65
N PHE A 416 -0.60 3.09 -8.83
CA PHE A 416 0.18 3.30 -10.07
C PHE A 416 0.29 4.75 -10.57
N ALA A 417 0.07 5.75 -9.71
CA ALA A 417 0.11 7.14 -10.08
C ALA A 417 1.51 7.61 -10.49
N ALA A 418 1.59 8.80 -11.08
CA ALA A 418 2.82 9.39 -11.61
C ALA A 418 3.96 9.47 -10.58
N SER A 419 3.67 9.56 -9.28
CA SER A 419 4.68 9.64 -8.22
C SER A 419 4.45 8.67 -7.06
N CYS A 420 3.30 7.99 -7.00
CA CYS A 420 2.88 7.18 -5.86
C CYS A 420 2.27 5.87 -6.30
N ASP A 421 2.56 4.79 -5.57
CA ASP A 421 1.84 3.54 -5.69
C ASP A 421 1.24 3.12 -4.35
N SER A 422 -0.07 3.36 -4.20
CA SER A 422 -0.79 3.08 -2.94
C SER A 422 -0.84 1.60 -2.59
N TYR A 423 -0.75 0.68 -3.56
CA TYR A 423 -0.60 -0.76 -3.29
C TYR A 423 0.72 -1.03 -2.56
N SER A 424 1.83 -0.49 -3.08
CA SER A 424 3.14 -0.59 -2.42
C SER A 424 3.16 0.02 -1.02
N VAL A 425 2.56 1.20 -0.83
CA VAL A 425 2.49 1.86 0.49
C VAL A 425 1.74 1.00 1.50
N SER A 426 0.50 0.64 1.17
CA SER A 426 -0.41 -0.03 2.09
C SER A 426 0.01 -1.48 2.34
N GLY A 427 0.45 -2.20 1.29
CA GLY A 427 0.93 -3.58 1.42
C GLY A 427 2.22 -3.67 2.22
N SER A 428 3.17 -2.75 2.02
CA SER A 428 4.43 -2.75 2.77
C SER A 428 4.22 -2.44 4.26
N LEU A 429 3.38 -1.46 4.58
CA LEU A 429 3.00 -1.18 5.96
C LEU A 429 2.23 -2.36 6.56
N GLY A 430 1.27 -2.93 5.83
CA GLY A 430 0.52 -4.11 6.26
C GLY A 430 1.42 -5.29 6.61
N GLY A 431 2.37 -5.64 5.73
CA GLY A 431 3.32 -6.72 5.99
C GLY A 431 4.33 -6.43 7.09
N PHE A 432 4.67 -5.15 7.33
CA PHE A 432 5.41 -4.74 8.53
C PHE A 432 4.57 -5.00 9.79
N LEU A 433 3.31 -4.56 9.81
CA LEU A 433 2.43 -4.72 10.96
C LEU A 433 2.12 -6.20 11.24
N ASN A 434 1.91 -7.03 10.22
CA ASN A 434 1.78 -8.48 10.36
C ASN A 434 2.99 -9.11 11.08
N ARG A 435 4.20 -8.63 10.79
CA ARG A 435 5.44 -9.12 11.42
C ARG A 435 5.65 -8.57 12.84
N GLN A 436 5.20 -7.35 13.11
CA GLN A 436 5.41 -6.73 14.43
C GLN A 436 4.30 -7.07 15.44
N LEU A 437 3.06 -7.26 14.98
CA LEU A 437 1.86 -7.31 15.81
C LEU A 437 1.04 -8.59 15.66
N GLY A 438 1.07 -9.16 14.46
CA GLY A 438 0.59 -10.51 14.22
C GLY A 438 -0.85 -10.77 13.91
N LEU A 439 -1.21 -12.05 13.96
CA LEU A 439 -2.48 -12.55 13.49
C LEU A 439 -3.63 -12.02 14.34
N ASP A 440 -3.44 -11.91 15.65
CA ASP A 440 -4.45 -11.35 16.55
C ASP A 440 -4.71 -9.87 16.21
N PHE A 441 -3.66 -9.10 15.91
CA PHE A 441 -3.80 -7.73 15.40
C PHE A 441 -4.63 -7.70 14.11
N TYR A 442 -4.30 -8.57 13.14
CA TYR A 442 -5.02 -8.61 11.87
C TYR A 442 -6.49 -9.02 12.06
N LYS A 443 -6.79 -10.01 12.89
CA LYS A 443 -8.17 -10.39 13.24
C LYS A 443 -8.94 -9.26 13.93
N ASN A 444 -8.28 -8.51 14.82
CA ASN A 444 -8.88 -7.36 15.48
C ASN A 444 -9.14 -6.22 14.50
N LEU A 445 -8.23 -5.96 13.55
CA LEU A 445 -8.44 -4.99 12.46
C LEU A 445 -9.71 -5.32 11.67
N LEU A 446 -9.85 -6.58 11.26
CA LEU A 446 -10.97 -7.04 10.44
C LEU A 446 -12.33 -6.88 11.14
N THR A 447 -12.37 -6.99 12.46
CA THR A 447 -13.60 -7.04 13.28
C THR A 447 -13.91 -5.74 14.04
N ASP A 448 -13.00 -4.76 14.03
CA ASP A 448 -13.17 -3.48 14.74
C ASP A 448 -14.44 -2.72 14.30
N THR A 449 -15.20 -2.22 15.25
CA THR A 449 -16.51 -1.60 15.01
C THR A 449 -16.46 -0.07 14.83
N SER A 450 -15.30 0.54 14.67
CA SER A 450 -15.20 1.94 14.29
C SER A 450 -15.64 2.15 12.84
N SER A 451 -16.29 3.28 12.57
CA SER A 451 -16.65 3.75 11.21
C SER A 451 -15.55 4.59 10.56
N ASN A 452 -14.40 4.75 11.21
CA ASN A 452 -13.27 5.52 10.72
C ASN A 452 -12.06 4.59 10.56
N SER A 453 -11.59 4.43 9.32
CA SER A 453 -10.51 3.47 8.98
C SER A 453 -9.20 3.72 9.72
N VAL A 454 -8.84 5.00 9.94
CA VAL A 454 -7.64 5.34 10.72
C VAL A 454 -7.80 4.89 12.17
N ALA A 455 -8.98 5.13 12.76
CA ALA A 455 -9.29 4.69 14.11
C ALA A 455 -9.38 3.15 14.22
N VAL A 456 -9.88 2.45 13.19
CA VAL A 456 -9.86 0.98 13.14
C VAL A 456 -8.41 0.48 13.21
N LEU A 457 -7.52 1.01 12.37
CA LEU A 457 -6.11 0.59 12.35
C LEU A 457 -5.42 0.89 13.68
N ASP A 458 -5.58 2.09 14.25
CA ASP A 458 -4.99 2.46 15.53
C ASP A 458 -5.53 1.60 16.70
N SER A 459 -6.84 1.36 16.73
CA SER A 459 -7.51 0.50 17.73
C SER A 459 -6.98 -0.94 17.65
N ALA A 460 -6.87 -1.50 16.45
CA ALA A 460 -6.30 -2.83 16.24
C ALA A 460 -4.85 -2.92 16.72
N ILE A 461 -4.01 -1.92 16.43
CA ILE A 461 -2.62 -1.87 16.94
C ILE A 461 -2.61 -1.89 18.47
N ARG A 462 -3.43 -1.03 19.11
CA ARG A 462 -3.50 -0.93 20.57
C ARG A 462 -4.08 -2.16 21.24
N SER A 463 -4.93 -2.92 20.54
CA SER A 463 -5.54 -4.13 21.09
C SER A 463 -4.52 -5.22 21.46
N VAL A 464 -3.38 -5.26 20.77
CA VAL A 464 -2.29 -6.22 21.06
C VAL A 464 -1.04 -5.55 21.65
N GLN A 465 -0.88 -4.24 21.44
CA GLN A 465 0.21 -3.46 22.00
C GLN A 465 -0.30 -2.10 22.54
N PRO A 466 -0.85 -2.05 23.77
CA PRO A 466 -1.56 -0.88 24.30
C PRO A 466 -0.78 0.44 24.27
N GLU A 467 0.53 0.37 24.50
CA GLU A 467 1.44 1.53 24.51
C GLU A 467 1.87 2.00 23.11
N SER A 468 1.42 1.32 22.05
CA SER A 468 1.72 1.68 20.66
C SER A 468 0.60 2.52 20.03
N SER A 469 0.76 2.87 18.77
CA SER A 469 -0.19 3.63 17.96
C SER A 469 0.15 3.49 16.48
N LEU A 470 -0.77 3.92 15.61
CA LEU A 470 -0.48 4.07 14.18
C LEU A 470 0.76 4.95 13.95
N GLY A 471 0.85 6.10 14.62
CA GLY A 471 2.00 7.01 14.48
C GLY A 471 3.32 6.35 14.89
N GLU A 472 3.35 5.61 16.00
CA GLU A 472 4.55 4.91 16.44
C GLU A 472 4.94 3.76 15.49
N GLN A 473 3.99 2.99 14.98
CA GLN A 473 4.27 1.94 14.00
C GLN A 473 4.71 2.52 12.65
N LEU A 474 4.07 3.60 12.19
CA LEU A 474 4.47 4.31 10.98
C LEU A 474 5.88 4.87 11.09
N ARG A 475 6.27 5.41 12.25
CA ARG A 475 7.64 5.85 12.53
C ARG A 475 8.65 4.71 12.41
N ARG A 476 8.33 3.56 12.99
CA ARG A 476 9.20 2.37 12.98
C ARG A 476 9.32 1.78 11.57
N PHE A 477 8.21 1.69 10.85
CA PHE A 477 8.17 1.31 9.44
C PHE A 477 8.98 2.29 8.57
N GLY A 478 8.80 3.59 8.78
CA GLY A 478 9.54 4.65 8.09
C GLY A 478 11.04 4.55 8.32
N ALA A 479 11.47 4.41 9.58
CA ALA A 479 12.89 4.20 9.91
C ALA A 479 13.45 2.90 9.31
N THR A 480 12.68 1.81 9.36
CA THR A 480 13.07 0.51 8.81
C THR A 480 13.26 0.57 7.30
N SER A 481 12.22 1.01 6.59
CA SER A 481 12.19 1.05 5.13
C SER A 481 13.09 2.17 4.58
N GLY A 482 13.04 3.35 5.20
CA GLY A 482 13.81 4.51 4.81
C GLY A 482 15.30 4.34 4.99
N ALA A 483 15.77 3.55 5.96
CA ALA A 483 17.20 3.24 6.11
C ALA A 483 17.62 1.97 5.36
N LEU A 484 16.67 1.20 4.82
CA LEU A 484 16.86 -0.22 4.52
C LEU A 484 17.57 -0.92 5.68
N MET A 485 16.95 -0.94 6.85
CA MET A 485 17.58 -1.40 8.08
C MET A 485 18.14 -2.84 7.95
N LYS A 486 19.39 -3.03 8.36
CA LYS A 486 20.09 -4.32 8.38
C LYS A 486 19.37 -5.31 9.29
N SER A 487 19.38 -6.59 8.90
CA SER A 487 19.03 -7.72 9.74
C SER A 487 20.28 -8.25 10.48
N PRO A 488 20.19 -8.63 11.77
CA PRO A 488 19.02 -8.50 12.64
C PRO A 488 18.77 -7.04 13.02
N SER A 489 17.49 -6.63 12.97
CA SER A 489 17.06 -5.29 13.35
C SER A 489 16.70 -5.22 14.84
N PRO A 490 16.78 -4.04 15.49
CA PRO A 490 16.33 -3.88 16.87
C PRO A 490 14.84 -4.21 17.03
N ALA A 491 14.43 -4.67 18.22
CA ALA A 491 13.05 -5.03 18.51
C ALA A 491 12.07 -3.89 18.16
N GLY A 492 10.96 -4.23 17.48
CA GLY A 492 10.00 -3.25 16.99
C GLY A 492 10.36 -2.62 15.63
N PHE A 493 11.52 -2.96 15.05
CA PHE A 493 11.94 -2.54 13.71
C PHE A 493 12.22 -3.78 12.84
N GLY A 494 12.50 -3.56 11.56
CA GLY A 494 12.78 -4.62 10.61
C GLY A 494 11.52 -5.37 10.15
N PHE A 495 11.75 -6.40 9.34
CA PHE A 495 10.72 -7.32 8.87
C PHE A 495 11.12 -8.75 9.25
N PRO A 496 11.11 -9.09 10.56
CA PRO A 496 11.55 -10.39 11.02
C PRO A 496 10.68 -11.52 10.43
N GLU A 497 11.25 -12.72 10.40
CA GLU A 497 10.42 -13.91 10.21
C GLU A 497 9.38 -14.02 11.33
N ARG A 498 8.25 -14.65 11.03
CA ARG A 498 7.18 -14.82 12.00
C ARG A 498 6.37 -16.07 11.75
N GLN A 499 5.96 -16.71 12.84
CA GLN A 499 5.08 -17.87 12.80
C GLN A 499 3.93 -17.66 13.78
N ASP A 500 2.70 -17.71 13.26
CA ASP A 500 1.47 -17.63 14.03
C ASP A 500 0.55 -18.78 13.67
N GLY A 501 0.57 -19.84 14.48
CA GLY A 501 -0.15 -21.07 14.18
C GLY A 501 0.27 -21.63 12.82
N PRO A 502 -0.66 -21.81 11.85
CA PRO A 502 -0.34 -22.34 10.53
C PRO A 502 0.28 -21.30 9.58
N PHE A 503 0.29 -20.01 9.94
CA PHE A 503 0.80 -18.94 9.09
C PHE A 503 2.29 -18.72 9.33
N THR A 504 3.07 -18.70 8.25
CA THR A 504 4.49 -18.36 8.29
C THR A 504 4.75 -17.18 7.37
N LEU A 505 5.44 -16.17 7.90
CA LEU A 505 5.90 -15.00 7.17
C LEU A 505 7.43 -15.07 7.09
N PRO A 506 8.02 -14.98 5.88
CA PRO A 506 9.47 -15.01 5.76
C PRO A 506 10.08 -13.69 6.25
N LEU A 507 11.33 -13.76 6.69
CA LEU A 507 12.20 -12.59 6.82
C LEU A 507 12.19 -11.82 5.49
N ILE A 508 12.03 -10.50 5.57
CA ILE A 508 12.35 -9.60 4.47
C ILE A 508 13.63 -8.90 4.89
N ASP A 509 14.71 -9.06 4.13
CA ASP A 509 15.96 -8.33 4.37
C ASP A 509 15.98 -7.07 3.48
N PRO A 510 15.79 -5.87 4.04
CA PRO A 510 15.82 -4.64 3.24
C PRO A 510 17.16 -4.39 2.56
N GLN A 511 18.28 -4.90 3.10
CA GLN A 511 19.60 -4.70 2.50
C GLN A 511 19.76 -5.44 1.18
N ALA A 512 19.10 -6.60 1.03
CA ALA A 512 19.08 -7.33 -0.23
C ALA A 512 18.45 -6.51 -1.38
N LEU A 513 17.68 -5.46 -1.05
CA LEU A 513 17.01 -4.60 -2.01
C LEU A 513 17.74 -3.26 -2.26
N LEU A 514 18.95 -3.08 -1.72
CA LEU A 514 19.80 -1.92 -2.04
C LEU A 514 19.92 -1.65 -3.56
N PRO A 515 20.09 -2.65 -4.45
CA PRO A 515 20.25 -2.41 -5.89
C PRO A 515 19.02 -1.78 -6.57
N VAL A 516 17.83 -1.94 -6.01
CA VAL A 516 16.58 -1.42 -6.58
C VAL A 516 16.08 -0.16 -5.87
N ARG A 517 16.73 0.24 -4.78
CA ARG A 517 16.34 1.42 -3.99
C ARG A 517 16.45 2.69 -4.82
N THR A 518 15.39 3.49 -4.78
CA THR A 518 15.39 4.86 -5.30
C THR A 518 15.12 5.84 -4.15
N LEU A 519 15.61 7.08 -4.31
CA LEU A 519 15.42 8.17 -3.35
C LEU A 519 15.06 9.44 -4.10
N THR A 520 14.36 10.35 -3.41
CA THR A 520 14.01 11.63 -4.01
C THR A 520 15.25 12.45 -4.40
N GLN A 521 15.15 13.12 -5.54
CA GLN A 521 16.18 14.03 -6.05
C GLN A 521 15.88 15.49 -5.73
N SER A 522 14.68 15.80 -5.24
CA SER A 522 14.25 17.12 -4.80
C SER A 522 13.41 17.00 -3.52
N ILE A 523 13.46 18.03 -2.67
CA ILE A 523 12.61 18.07 -1.48
C ILE A 523 11.17 18.29 -1.96
N PRO A 524 10.22 17.40 -1.61
CA PRO A 524 8.82 17.62 -1.95
C PRO A 524 8.29 18.86 -1.22
N ALA A 525 7.30 19.54 -1.77
CA ALA A 525 6.71 20.73 -1.14
C ALA A 525 6.08 20.40 0.24
N THR A 526 5.56 19.19 0.37
CA THR A 526 4.85 18.69 1.55
C THR A 526 5.35 17.30 1.94
N LEU A 527 5.34 17.02 3.25
CA LEU A 527 5.35 15.69 3.82
C LEU A 527 3.89 15.25 3.91
N GLU A 528 3.50 14.30 3.07
CA GLU A 528 2.10 13.90 2.93
C GLU A 528 1.54 13.31 4.24
N ALA A 529 0.21 13.29 4.35
CA ALA A 529 -0.48 12.73 5.51
C ALA A 529 -0.06 11.26 5.73
N TYR A 530 0.35 10.91 6.95
CA TYR A 530 0.82 9.55 7.26
C TYR A 530 1.94 9.02 6.34
N ALA A 531 2.82 9.91 5.85
CA ALA A 531 3.89 9.55 4.93
C ALA A 531 5.29 9.69 5.54
N ASN A 532 6.30 9.21 4.81
CA ASN A 532 7.71 9.22 5.21
C ASN A 532 8.59 9.95 4.18
N LEU A 533 9.72 10.47 4.62
CA LEU A 533 10.75 10.98 3.71
C LEU A 533 12.15 10.61 4.24
N PRO A 534 12.85 9.66 3.59
CA PRO A 534 14.23 9.36 3.93
C PRO A 534 15.23 10.28 3.21
N VAL A 535 16.29 10.66 3.91
CA VAL A 535 17.45 11.39 3.41
C VAL A 535 18.72 10.74 3.97
N VAL A 536 19.67 10.39 3.11
CA VAL A 536 20.86 9.58 3.51
C VAL A 536 22.12 10.41 3.45
N ARG A 537 22.94 10.40 4.51
CA ARG A 537 24.33 10.86 4.53
C ARG A 537 25.23 9.63 4.49
N SER A 538 26.03 9.48 3.44
CA SER A 538 26.83 8.27 3.26
C SER A 538 28.20 8.34 3.92
N ALA A 539 28.70 7.20 4.39
CA ALA A 539 30.08 7.01 4.84
C ALA A 539 30.58 8.04 5.89
N VAL A 540 29.74 8.39 6.86
CA VAL A 540 30.07 9.37 7.90
C VAL A 540 31.02 8.76 8.93
N SER A 541 32.06 9.52 9.31
CA SER A 541 33.06 9.11 10.30
C SER A 541 33.21 10.15 11.41
N GLY A 542 33.65 9.72 12.59
CA GLY A 542 33.84 10.57 13.75
C GLY A 542 32.52 10.96 14.42
N THR A 543 32.16 12.24 14.33
CA THR A 543 30.92 12.78 14.88
C THR A 543 30.04 13.33 13.76
N TYR A 544 28.84 12.79 13.62
CA TYR A 544 27.79 13.39 12.81
C TYR A 544 27.18 14.57 13.56
N SER A 545 27.07 15.73 12.92
CA SER A 545 26.44 16.91 13.50
C SER A 545 25.67 17.67 12.43
N GLU A 546 24.38 17.87 12.64
CA GLU A 546 23.49 18.60 11.72
C GLU A 546 22.34 19.20 12.52
N THR A 547 21.91 20.42 12.20
CA THR A 547 20.65 20.97 12.71
C THR A 547 19.62 20.87 11.61
N VAL A 548 18.59 20.07 11.87
CA VAL A 548 17.56 19.72 10.89
C VAL A 548 16.25 20.37 11.28
N LYS A 549 15.60 21.05 10.34
CA LYS A 549 14.23 21.56 10.53
C LYS A 549 13.24 20.41 10.40
N VAL A 550 12.39 20.23 11.41
CA VAL A 550 11.39 19.16 11.45
C VAL A 550 9.98 19.77 11.44
N PRO A 551 9.12 19.43 10.47
CA PRO A 551 7.76 19.96 10.39
C PRO A 551 6.93 19.74 11.66
N ALA A 552 5.93 20.60 11.88
CA ALA A 552 4.95 20.46 12.95
C ALA A 552 4.25 19.09 12.92
N GLY A 553 4.05 18.47 14.08
CA GLY A 553 3.36 17.18 14.22
C GLY A 553 4.08 15.98 13.56
N SER A 554 5.37 16.12 13.27
CA SER A 554 6.18 15.07 12.64
C SER A 554 7.30 14.58 13.57
N THR A 555 7.95 13.48 13.19
CA THR A 555 9.11 12.96 13.90
C THR A 555 10.28 12.80 12.95
N LEU A 556 11.46 13.12 13.44
CA LEU A 556 12.72 12.75 12.83
C LEU A 556 13.24 11.48 13.49
N SER A 557 13.41 10.42 12.71
CA SER A 557 14.20 9.25 13.11
C SER A 557 15.59 9.37 12.50
N VAL A 558 16.63 9.07 13.28
CA VAL A 558 18.01 8.99 12.80
C VAL A 558 18.44 7.54 12.93
N VAL A 559 18.84 6.92 11.82
CA VAL A 559 19.33 5.54 11.78
C VAL A 559 20.78 5.52 11.35
N ILE A 560 21.64 4.83 12.11
CA ILE A 560 23.07 4.67 11.83
C ILE A 560 23.40 3.18 11.78
N GLN A 561 24.08 2.72 10.72
CA GLN A 561 24.39 1.30 10.53
C GLN A 561 25.51 1.02 9.54
#